data_AF-A0A7Y5WSS2-F1
#
_entry.id   AF-A0A7Y5WSS2-F1
#
_cell.length_a   1.000
_cell.length_b   1.000
_cell.length_c   1.000
_cell.angle_alpha   90.00
_cell.angle_beta   90.00
_cell.angle_gamma   90.00
#
_symmetry.space_group_name_H-M   'P 1'
#
loop_
_entity.id
_entity.type
_entity.pdbx_description
1 polymer ?
#
loop_
_entity_poly.entity_id
_entity_poly.type
_entity_poly.pdbx_seq_one_letter_code
_entity_poly.pdbx_strand_id
1 'polypeptide(L)'
;MLHLSTDRLAALGDDVPSAAEAAHLASCEPCAREIDAYRTLVGMAHAERDSIGLPLTRWDAIASALDADRGSVVARPRRALAGWPLRAA
;
A
#
# COMPACT_ATOMS: atom_id res chain seq x y z
N MET A 1 30.44 -17.80 9.37
CA MET A 1 29.95 -16.40 9.36
C MET A 1 28.47 -16.42 9.69
N LEU A 2 27.99 -15.43 10.45
CA LEU A 2 26.57 -15.31 10.78
C LEU A 2 25.80 -14.75 9.57
N HIS A 3 24.56 -15.19 9.38
CA HIS A 3 23.65 -14.64 8.38
C HIS A 3 23.27 -13.20 8.74
N LEU A 4 22.89 -12.41 7.73
CA LEU A 4 22.20 -11.13 7.96
C LEU A 4 20.86 -11.40 8.67
N SER A 5 20.44 -10.47 9.53
CA SER A 5 19.12 -10.56 10.14
C SER A 5 18.03 -10.41 9.10
N THR A 6 16.87 -11.01 9.36
CA THR A 6 15.67 -10.89 8.53
C THR A 6 15.30 -9.42 8.30
N ASP A 7 15.32 -8.60 9.35
CA ASP A 7 15.01 -7.16 9.23
C ASP A 7 15.97 -6.43 8.30
N ARG A 8 17.27 -6.80 8.32
CA ARG A 8 18.25 -6.18 7.42
C ARG A 8 18.08 -6.66 5.98
N LEU A 9 17.76 -7.94 5.77
CA LEU A 9 17.45 -8.46 4.45
C LEU A 9 16.19 -7.80 3.86
N ALA A 10 15.16 -7.58 4.68
CA ALA A 10 13.96 -6.87 4.26
C ALA A 10 14.25 -5.42 3.84
N ALA A 11 15.05 -4.69 4.62
CA ALA A 11 15.46 -3.32 4.29
C ALA A 11 16.29 -3.22 3.00
N LEU A 12 17.12 -4.23 2.70
CA LEU A 12 17.89 -4.27 1.45
C LEU A 12 17.01 -4.52 0.20
N GLY A 13 15.72 -4.81 0.36
CA GLY A 13 14.77 -4.97 -0.73
C GLY A 13 14.60 -3.67 -1.55
N ASP A 14 14.67 -2.52 -0.88
CA ASP A 14 14.59 -1.17 -1.46
C ASP A 14 15.86 -0.32 -1.22
N ASP A 15 16.74 -0.71 -0.29
CA ASP A 15 18.04 -0.04 -0.06
C ASP A 15 19.20 -0.58 -0.92
N VAL A 16 20.29 0.19 -0.95
CA VAL A 16 21.58 -0.23 -1.51
C VAL A 16 22.44 -0.94 -0.43
N PRO A 17 22.94 -2.16 -0.68
CA PRO A 17 23.82 -2.85 0.26
C PRO A 17 25.18 -2.17 0.37
N SER A 18 25.75 -2.17 1.58
CA SER A 18 27.14 -1.80 1.79
C SER A 18 28.10 -2.81 1.13
N ALA A 19 29.37 -2.45 0.95
CA ALA A 19 30.36 -3.33 0.34
C ALA A 19 30.52 -4.68 1.09
N ALA A 20 30.44 -4.66 2.43
CA ALA A 20 30.51 -5.88 3.23
C ALA A 20 29.28 -6.77 3.05
N GLU A 21 28.10 -6.17 2.98
CA GLU A 21 26.84 -6.90 2.72
C GLU A 21 26.81 -7.47 1.31
N ALA A 22 27.28 -6.72 0.31
CA ALA A 22 27.39 -7.21 -1.06
C ALA A 22 28.34 -8.43 -1.16
N ALA A 23 29.49 -8.38 -0.48
CA ALA A 23 30.41 -9.51 -0.40
C ALA A 23 29.78 -10.72 0.32
N HIS A 24 28.98 -10.48 1.36
CA HIS A 24 28.23 -11.53 2.04
C HIS A 24 27.18 -12.16 1.12
N LEU A 25 26.35 -11.36 0.45
CA LEU A 25 25.32 -11.84 -0.47
C LEU A 25 25.92 -12.62 -1.64
N ALA A 26 27.10 -12.24 -2.12
CA ALA A 26 27.82 -12.98 -3.17
C ALA A 26 28.37 -14.35 -2.71
N SER A 27 28.50 -14.58 -1.41
CA SER A 27 29.07 -15.82 -0.83
C SER A 27 28.09 -16.64 0.01
N CYS A 28 26.90 -16.10 0.29
CA CYS A 28 25.89 -16.73 1.15
C CYS A 28 24.57 -16.95 0.40
N GLU A 29 24.48 -18.12 -0.23
CA GLU A 29 23.32 -18.56 -1.01
C GLU A 29 21.96 -18.44 -0.27
N PRO A 30 21.81 -18.79 1.03
CA PRO A 30 20.55 -18.59 1.74
C PRO A 30 20.13 -17.11 1.82
N CYS A 31 21.07 -16.21 2.11
CA CYS A 31 20.79 -14.78 2.17
C CYS A 31 20.52 -14.20 0.77
N ALA A 32 21.19 -14.70 -0.27
CA ALA A 32 20.94 -14.33 -1.66
C ALA A 32 19.50 -14.67 -2.09
N ARG A 33 19.02 -15.88 -1.77
CA ARG A 33 17.63 -16.27 -2.08
C ARG A 33 16.60 -15.41 -1.32
N GLU A 34 16.87 -15.12 -0.06
CA GLU A 34 15.96 -14.31 0.75
C GLU A 34 15.86 -12.88 0.22
N ILE A 35 16.99 -12.25 -0.17
CA ILE A 35 16.96 -10.89 -0.72
C ILE A 35 16.24 -10.83 -2.07
N ASP A 36 16.38 -11.85 -2.91
CA ASP A 36 15.66 -11.93 -4.18
C ASP A 36 14.14 -12.06 -3.97
N ALA A 37 13.72 -12.78 -2.93
CA ALA A 37 12.32 -12.84 -2.52
C ALA A 37 11.81 -11.45 -2.07
N TYR A 38 12.55 -10.74 -1.22
CA TYR A 38 12.17 -9.39 -0.79
C TYR A 38 12.09 -8.40 -1.97
N ARG A 39 13.06 -8.42 -2.88
CA ARG A 39 13.04 -7.58 -4.09
C ARG A 39 11.84 -7.87 -4.98
N THR A 40 11.45 -9.13 -5.09
CA THR A 40 10.24 -9.52 -5.83
C THR A 40 8.99 -8.91 -5.19
N LEU A 41 8.87 -8.99 -3.86
CA LEU A 41 7.73 -8.39 -3.13
C LEU A 41 7.69 -6.87 -3.28
N VAL A 42 8.83 -6.20 -3.19
CA VAL A 42 8.95 -4.75 -3.42
C VAL A 42 8.54 -4.39 -4.84
N GLY A 43 9.00 -5.14 -5.84
CA GLY A 43 8.59 -4.96 -7.24
C GLY A 43 7.08 -5.10 -7.45
N MET A 44 6.46 -6.10 -6.83
CA MET A 44 4.99 -6.27 -6.86
C MET A 44 4.27 -5.10 -6.18
N ALA A 45 4.78 -4.62 -5.04
CA ALA A 45 4.20 -3.48 -4.35
C ALA A 45 4.30 -2.19 -5.18
N HIS A 46 5.41 -1.96 -5.89
CA HIS A 46 5.54 -0.83 -6.81
C HIS A 46 4.58 -0.95 -7.99
N ALA A 47 4.51 -2.12 -8.63
CA ALA A 47 3.59 -2.34 -9.75
C ALA A 47 2.13 -2.10 -9.35
N GLU A 48 1.73 -2.53 -8.15
CA GLU A 48 0.39 -2.25 -7.62
C GLU A 48 0.19 -0.76 -7.31
N ARG A 49 1.18 -0.09 -6.74
CA ARG A 49 1.09 1.36 -6.48
C ARG A 49 1.00 2.18 -7.77
N ASP A 50 1.70 1.76 -8.82
CA ASP A 50 1.69 2.43 -10.12
C ASP A 50 0.43 2.11 -10.94
N SER A 51 -0.22 0.95 -10.69
CA SER A 51 -1.49 0.57 -11.33
C SER A 51 -2.67 1.41 -10.83
N ILE A 52 -2.63 1.84 -9.58
CA ILE A 52 -3.55 2.82 -9.01
C ILE A 52 -3.18 4.18 -9.64
N GLY A 53 -4.02 4.65 -10.58
CA GLY A 53 -3.86 5.95 -11.25
C GLY A 53 -3.78 7.16 -10.30
N LEU A 54 -3.76 8.39 -10.87
CA LEU A 54 -3.63 9.68 -10.17
C LEU A 54 -4.03 9.60 -8.69
N PRO A 55 -3.09 9.86 -7.75
CA PRO A 55 -3.30 9.52 -6.38
C PRO A 55 -4.59 10.15 -5.88
N LEU A 56 -5.47 9.31 -5.35
CA LEU A 56 -6.66 9.70 -4.59
C LEU A 56 -6.26 10.37 -3.25
N THR A 57 -5.11 11.04 -3.18
CA THR A 57 -4.65 11.78 -2.01
C THR A 57 -5.13 13.22 -2.03
N ARG A 58 -5.66 13.70 -3.17
CA ARG A 58 -6.39 14.97 -3.24
C ARG A 58 -7.88 14.72 -3.11
N TRP A 59 -8.50 15.40 -2.15
CA TRP A 59 -9.93 15.30 -1.90
C TRP A 59 -10.78 15.58 -3.15
N ASP A 60 -10.34 16.51 -4.01
CA ASP A 60 -11.02 16.84 -5.27
C ASP A 60 -11.07 15.65 -6.25
N ALA A 61 -10.00 14.85 -6.31
CA ALA A 61 -9.91 13.66 -7.16
C ALA A 61 -10.77 12.52 -6.62
N ILE A 62 -10.78 12.33 -5.29
CA ILE A 62 -11.67 11.37 -4.61
C ILE A 62 -13.13 11.73 -4.84
N ALA A 63 -13.49 13.00 -4.63
CA ALA A 63 -14.86 13.48 -4.77
C ALA A 63 -15.36 13.28 -6.21
N SER A 64 -14.54 13.62 -7.20
CA SER A 64 -14.88 13.45 -8.62
C SER A 64 -15.07 11.98 -9.00
N ALA A 65 -14.23 11.08 -8.50
CA ALA A 65 -14.36 9.64 -8.74
C ALA A 65 -15.63 9.06 -8.11
N LEU A 66 -15.96 9.46 -6.86
CA LEU A 66 -17.18 9.03 -6.18
C LEU A 66 -18.45 9.58 -6.85
N ASP A 67 -18.41 10.81 -7.37
CA ASP A 67 -19.50 11.39 -8.14
C ASP A 67 -19.76 10.64 -9.45
N ALA A 68 -18.69 10.25 -10.16
CA ALA A 68 -18.78 9.42 -11.35
C ALA A 68 -19.38 8.04 -11.06
N ASP A 69 -19.12 7.50 -9.86
CA ASP A 69 -19.59 6.18 -9.42
C ASP A 69 -20.99 6.20 -8.77
N ARG A 70 -21.60 7.39 -8.55
CA ARG A 70 -22.98 7.50 -7.99
C ARG A 70 -24.06 6.81 -8.83
N GLY A 71 -23.77 6.47 -10.09
CA GLY A 71 -24.67 5.67 -10.92
C GLY A 71 -24.77 4.20 -10.48
N SER A 72 -23.80 3.68 -9.72
CA SER A 72 -23.72 2.25 -9.33
C SER A 72 -24.22 1.99 -7.89
N VAL A 73 -24.32 3.02 -7.05
CA VAL A 73 -24.85 2.89 -5.69
C VAL A 73 -26.39 2.88 -5.74
N VAL A 74 -26.98 1.69 -5.63
CA VAL A 74 -28.43 1.46 -5.47
C VAL A 74 -29.00 2.49 -4.49
N ALA A 75 -29.85 3.38 -4.99
CA ALA A 75 -30.47 4.44 -4.22
C ALA A 75 -31.21 3.84 -3.01
N ARG A 76 -30.67 4.03 -1.81
CA ARG A 76 -31.38 3.67 -0.58
C ARG A 76 -32.55 4.65 -0.44
N PRO A 77 -33.81 4.19 -0.39
CA PRO A 77 -34.94 5.11 -0.28
C PRO A 77 -34.79 5.93 1.00
N ARG A 78 -34.90 7.25 0.87
CA ARG A 78 -34.94 8.17 2.02
C ARG A 78 -36.18 7.82 2.84
N ARG A 79 -36.01 7.07 3.93
CA ARG A 79 -37.03 7.05 4.98
C ARG A 79 -37.16 8.47 5.48
N ALA A 80 -38.28 9.12 5.18
CA ALA A 80 -38.65 10.40 5.76
C ALA A 80 -38.61 10.22 7.28
N LEU A 81 -37.65 10.87 7.94
CA LEU A 81 -37.65 10.98 9.39
C LEU A 81 -38.81 11.93 9.72
N ALA A 82 -39.96 11.35 10.06
CA ALA A 82 -41.08 12.08 10.61
C ALA A 82 -40.61 12.80 11.88
N GLY A 83 -41.04 14.06 12.00
CA GLY A 83 -40.50 15.08 12.89
C GLY A 83 -40.33 14.64 14.34
N TRP A 84 -39.16 14.99 14.90
CA TRP A 84 -38.97 15.05 16.33
C TRP A 84 -39.48 16.41 16.82
N PRO A 85 -40.46 16.49 17.74
CA PRO A 85 -40.90 17.78 18.25
C PRO A 85 -39.85 18.31 19.23
N LEU A 86 -39.25 19.45 18.90
CA LEU A 86 -38.52 20.28 19.86
C LEU A 86 -39.54 20.88 20.83
N ARG A 87 -39.51 20.47 22.11
CA ARG A 87 -40.22 21.18 23.18
C ARG A 87 -39.42 22.44 23.52
N ALA A 88 -40.00 23.61 23.27
CA ALA A 88 -39.53 24.88 23.81
C ALA A 88 -39.77 24.93 25.34
N ALA A 89 -38.93 25.70 26.01
CA ALA A 89 -38.70 25.80 27.45
C ALA A 89 -39.95 25.93 28.34
#